data_AF-A0A7C1YU46-F1
#
_entry.id   AF-A0A7C1YU46-F1
#
_cell.length_a   1.000
_cell.length_b   1.000
_cell.length_c   1.000
_cell.angle_alpha   90.00
_cell.angle_beta   90.00
_cell.angle_gamma   90.00
#
_symmetry.space_group_name_H-M   'P 1'
#
loop_
_entity.id
_entity.type
_entity.pdbx_description
1 polymer ?
#
loop_
_entity_poly.entity_id
_entity_poly.type
_entity_poly.pdbx_seq_one_letter_code
_entity_poly.pdbx_strand_id
1 'polypeptide(L)'
;MLITRPDLAAEMVTSLGDRPVCVLRGHGMVATGSTVEETVTSAFTLDTLARMGLAVAGAGGSGAALPEEDLAELPDLGAGFNDRLMWRHRRALLAREGLDI
;
A
#
# COMPACT_ATOMS: atom_id res chain seq x y z
N MET A 1 -12.10 -17.16 -1.04
CA MET A 1 -12.38 -15.93 -0.27
C MET A 1 -12.15 -14.75 -1.20
N LEU A 2 -13.19 -14.00 -1.55
CA LEU A 2 -13.13 -12.91 -2.53
C LEU A 2 -14.37 -12.03 -2.32
N ILE A 3 -14.28 -10.74 -2.63
CA ILE A 3 -15.48 -9.93 -2.85
C ILE A 3 -16.13 -10.46 -4.14
N THR A 4 -17.01 -11.45 -3.97
CA THR A 4 -17.68 -12.14 -5.09
C THR A 4 -19.06 -11.57 -5.40
N ARG A 5 -19.62 -10.78 -4.48
CA ARG A 5 -20.96 -10.23 -4.63
C ARG A 5 -20.90 -8.73 -4.93
N PRO A 6 -21.75 -8.23 -5.85
CA PRO A 6 -21.78 -6.82 -6.22
C PRO A 6 -22.07 -5.85 -5.06
N ASP A 7 -22.90 -6.25 -4.08
CA ASP A 7 -23.22 -5.44 -2.91
C ASP A 7 -21.98 -5.19 -2.03
N LEU A 8 -21.19 -6.24 -1.79
CA LEU A 8 -19.93 -6.13 -1.04
C LEU A 8 -18.88 -5.31 -1.82
N ALA A 9 -18.87 -5.41 -3.15
CA ALA A 9 -18.00 -4.58 -3.99
C ALA A 9 -18.38 -3.10 -3.90
N ALA A 10 -19.67 -2.77 -3.87
CA ALA A 10 -20.13 -1.39 -3.73
C ALA A 10 -19.71 -0.77 -2.39
N GLU A 11 -19.82 -1.51 -1.29
CA GLU A 11 -19.34 -1.06 0.03
C GLU A 11 -17.82 -0.84 0.05
N MET A 12 -17.05 -1.76 -0.56
CA MET A 12 -15.61 -1.62 -0.70
C MET A 12 -15.24 -0.39 -1.52
N VAL A 13 -15.83 -0.21 -2.70
CA VAL A 13 -15.56 0.93 -3.59
C VAL A 13 -15.88 2.25 -2.89
N THR A 14 -17.00 2.30 -2.14
CA THR A 14 -17.36 3.47 -1.33
C THR A 14 -16.32 3.76 -0.25
N SER A 15 -15.81 2.72 0.42
CA SER A 15 -14.79 2.86 1.45
C SER A 15 -13.42 3.28 0.89
N LEU A 16 -13.07 2.79 -0.30
CA LEU A 16 -11.84 3.15 -1.01
C LEU A 16 -11.84 4.64 -1.40
N GLY A 17 -12.94 5.11 -2.01
CA GLY A 17 -13.03 6.47 -2.53
C GLY A 17 -11.87 6.78 -3.48
N ASP A 18 -11.22 7.94 -3.31
CA ASP A 18 -10.08 8.37 -4.12
C ASP A 18 -8.72 7.86 -3.60
N ARG A 19 -8.71 6.99 -2.58
CA ARG A 19 -7.46 6.48 -1.99
C ARG A 19 -6.95 5.27 -2.80
N PRO A 20 -5.63 5.09 -2.93
CA PRO A 20 -5.08 3.98 -3.69
C PRO A 20 -5.22 2.63 -2.97
N VAL A 21 -5.52 2.61 -1.67
CA VAL A 21 -5.63 1.37 -0.88
C VAL A 21 -6.72 1.44 0.19
N CYS A 22 -7.29 0.28 0.55
CA CYS A 22 -8.13 0.13 1.74
C CYS A 22 -7.90 -1.22 2.44
N VAL A 23 -8.08 -1.24 3.76
CA VAL A 23 -8.02 -2.47 4.56
C VAL A 23 -9.41 -3.10 4.67
N LEU A 24 -9.49 -4.39 4.35
CA LEU A 24 -10.69 -5.20 4.53
C LEU A 24 -10.56 -5.95 5.87
N ARG A 25 -11.26 -5.45 6.90
CA ARG A 25 -11.19 -6.00 8.27
C ARG A 25 -11.44 -7.52 8.26
N GLY A 26 -10.50 -8.30 8.81
CA GLY A 26 -10.59 -9.76 8.87
C GLY A 26 -10.31 -10.50 7.55
N HIS A 27 -9.89 -9.80 6.49
CA HIS A 27 -9.73 -10.37 5.16
C HIS A 27 -8.38 -10.06 4.53
N GLY A 28 -7.94 -8.80 4.56
CA GLY A 28 -6.71 -8.37 3.90
C GLY A 28 -6.78 -6.92 3.45
N MET A 29 -6.33 -6.64 2.23
CA MET A 29 -6.33 -5.31 1.64
C MET A 29 -6.68 -5.32 0.16
N VAL A 30 -7.07 -4.17 -0.36
CA VAL A 30 -7.20 -3.90 -1.79
C VAL A 30 -6.33 -2.70 -2.13
N ALA A 31 -5.66 -2.77 -3.28
CA ALA A 31 -4.89 -1.69 -3.86
C ALA A 31 -5.33 -1.45 -5.30
N THR A 32 -5.26 -0.19 -5.73
CA THR A 32 -5.57 0.27 -7.07
C THR A 32 -4.50 1.26 -7.51
N GLY A 33 -4.33 1.40 -8.83
CA GLY A 33 -3.38 2.31 -9.45
C GLY A 33 -3.58 2.33 -10.95
N SER A 34 -2.98 3.32 -11.62
CA SER A 34 -3.03 3.44 -13.08
C SER A 34 -2.13 2.43 -13.77
N THR A 35 -1.17 1.86 -13.05
CA THR A 35 -0.23 0.83 -13.52
C THR A 35 -0.11 -0.32 -12.51
N VAL A 36 0.41 -1.45 -12.96
CA VAL A 36 0.72 -2.59 -12.08
C VAL A 36 1.79 -2.18 -11.07
N GLU A 37 2.81 -1.47 -11.54
CA GLU A 37 3.91 -0.96 -10.73
C GLU A 37 3.41 -0.11 -9.55
N GLU A 38 2.61 0.91 -9.84
CA GLU A 38 1.99 1.80 -8.83
C GLU A 38 1.10 1.03 -7.84
N THR A 39 0.27 0.11 -8.35
CA THR A 39 -0.62 -0.71 -7.52
C THR A 39 0.20 -1.57 -6.55
N VAL A 40 1.27 -2.18 -7.05
CA VAL A 40 2.18 -3.01 -6.25
C VAL A 40 2.96 -2.16 -5.25
N THR A 41 3.42 -0.96 -5.63
CA THR A 41 4.07 -0.01 -4.69
C THR A 41 3.15 0.27 -3.51
N SER A 42 1.93 0.72 -3.79
CA SER A 42 0.97 1.10 -2.76
C SER A 42 0.63 -0.07 -1.84
N ALA A 43 0.52 -1.29 -2.39
CA ALA A 43 0.31 -2.50 -1.62
C ALA A 43 1.48 -2.80 -0.65
N PHE A 44 2.72 -2.73 -1.13
CA PHE A 44 3.91 -2.95 -0.29
C PHE A 44 4.09 -1.87 0.77
N THR A 45 3.81 -0.62 0.44
CA THR A 45 3.87 0.49 1.41
C THR A 45 2.87 0.25 2.54
N LEU A 46 1.63 -0.13 2.22
CA LEU A 46 0.64 -0.44 3.25
C LEU A 46 1.05 -1.65 4.13
N ASP A 47 1.53 -2.74 3.53
CA ASP A 47 2.00 -3.91 4.29
C ASP A 47 3.15 -3.52 5.25
N THR A 48 4.09 -2.70 4.77
CA THR A 48 5.21 -2.21 5.58
C THR A 48 4.72 -1.36 6.75
N LEU A 49 3.82 -0.41 6.50
CA LEU A 49 3.22 0.43 7.55
C LEU A 49 2.41 -0.40 8.54
N ALA A 50 1.66 -1.40 8.08
CA ALA A 50 0.89 -2.28 8.95
C ALA A 50 1.80 -3.11 9.87
N ARG A 51 2.91 -3.65 9.36
CA ARG A 51 3.90 -4.37 10.18
C ARG A 51 4.57 -3.47 11.20
N MET A 52 4.97 -2.25 10.81
CA MET A 52 5.53 -1.26 11.73
C MET A 52 4.52 -0.87 12.81
N GLY A 53 3.27 -0.58 12.43
CA GLY A 53 2.19 -0.24 13.35
C GLY A 53 1.91 -1.37 14.34
N LEU A 54 1.91 -2.62 13.87
CA LEU A 54 1.76 -3.79 14.74
C LEU A 54 2.93 -3.91 15.74
N ALA A 55 4.17 -3.69 15.29
CA ALA A 55 5.33 -3.71 16.18
C ALA A 55 5.25 -2.61 17.26
N VAL A 56 4.85 -1.40 16.88
CA VAL A 56 4.64 -0.27 17.81
C VAL A 56 3.53 -0.59 18.82
N ALA A 57 2.38 -1.09 18.34
CA ALA A 57 1.27 -1.48 19.21
C ALA A 57 1.66 -2.61 20.17
N GLY A 58 2.42 -3.60 19.69
CA GLY A 58 2.94 -4.70 20.52
C GLY A 58 3.90 -4.23 21.61
N ALA A 59 4.59 -3.10 21.42
CA ALA A 59 5.42 -2.46 22.43
C ALA A 59 4.63 -1.54 23.39
N GLY A 60 3.30 -1.49 23.29
CA GLY A 60 2.44 -0.61 24.08
C GLY A 60 2.37 0.84 23.56
N GLY A 61 2.92 1.11 22.38
CA GLY A 61 2.85 2.41 21.72
C GLY A 61 1.60 2.59 20.87
N SER A 62 1.45 3.78 20.31
CA SER A 62 0.49 4.07 19.24
C SER A 62 1.15 4.94 18.17
N GLY A 63 0.76 4.75 16.91
CA GLY A 63 1.22 5.62 15.83
C GLY A 63 0.62 7.01 15.98
N ALA A 64 1.44 8.04 15.87
CA ALA A 64 0.97 9.42 15.76
C ALA A 64 0.73 9.77 14.29
N ALA A 65 -0.34 10.51 14.01
CA ALA A 65 -0.51 11.11 12.70
C ALA A 65 0.58 12.17 12.48
N LEU A 66 1.12 12.23 11.27
CA LEU A 66 1.99 13.32 10.86
C LEU A 66 1.16 14.61 10.73
N PRO A 67 1.60 15.74 11.31
CA PRO A 67 0.99 17.04 11.08
C PRO A 67 0.95 17.39 9.58
N GLU A 68 -0.10 18.09 9.15
CA GLU A 68 -0.25 18.48 7.75
C GLU A 68 0.88 19.41 7.28
N GLU A 69 1.40 20.25 8.18
CA GLU A 69 2.56 21.11 7.94
C GLU A 69 3.81 20.30 7.59
N ASP A 70 4.09 19.22 8.32
CA ASP A 70 5.23 18.33 8.04
C ASP A 70 5.03 17.60 6.71
N LEU A 71 3.80 17.18 6.39
CA LEU A 71 3.49 16.53 5.11
C LEU A 71 3.66 17.50 3.93
N ALA A 72 3.31 18.77 4.10
CA ALA A 72 3.44 19.80 3.07
C ALA A 72 4.90 20.14 2.73
N GLU A 73 5.83 19.91 3.68
CA GLU A 73 7.28 20.07 3.44
C GLU A 73 7.91 18.89 2.69
N LEU A 74 7.22 17.74 2.60
CA LEU A 74 7.76 16.58 1.90
C LEU A 74 7.86 16.86 0.39
N PRO A 75 9.03 16.62 -0.24
CA PRO A 75 9.16 16.81 -1.67
C PRO A 75 8.29 15.83 -2.42
N ASP A 76 7.54 16.31 -3.41
CA ASP A 76 6.93 15.43 -4.41
C ASP A 76 8.03 14.87 -5.32
N LEU A 77 8.49 13.66 -5.00
CA LEU A 77 9.47 12.93 -5.79
C LEU A 77 8.89 12.40 -7.10
N GLY A 78 7.57 12.48 -7.28
CA GLY A 78 6.83 12.01 -8.44
C GLY A 78 6.68 10.49 -8.51
N ALA A 79 5.58 10.04 -9.13
CA ALA A 79 5.30 8.62 -9.39
C ALA A 79 6.45 7.91 -10.13
N GLY A 80 7.14 8.63 -11.02
CA GLY A 80 8.27 8.11 -11.76
C GLY A 80 9.49 7.70 -10.91
N PHE A 81 9.75 8.39 -9.80
CA PHE A 81 10.85 8.05 -8.90
C PHE A 81 10.44 6.93 -7.93
N ASN A 82 9.28 7.09 -7.29
CA ASN A 82 8.84 6.17 -6.25
C ASN A 82 8.46 4.79 -6.81
N ASP A 83 7.68 4.74 -7.89
CA ASP A 83 7.17 3.46 -8.40
C ASP A 83 8.21 2.71 -9.23
N ARG A 84 8.92 3.40 -10.14
CA ARG A 84 9.88 2.71 -11.02
C ARG A 84 11.08 2.17 -10.26
N LEU A 85 11.61 2.91 -9.27
CA LEU A 85 12.75 2.42 -8.49
C LEU A 85 12.35 1.25 -7.62
N MET A 86 11.19 1.33 -6.96
CA MET A 86 10.65 0.22 -6.19
C MET A 86 10.43 -1.00 -7.07
N TRP A 87 9.80 -0.82 -8.24
CA TRP A 87 9.57 -1.91 -9.20
C TRP A 87 10.87 -2.56 -9.66
N ARG A 88 11.86 -1.75 -10.08
CA ARG A 88 13.18 -2.27 -10.48
C ARG A 88 13.85 -3.04 -9.36
N HIS A 89 13.77 -2.55 -8.13
CA HIS A 89 14.30 -3.24 -6.96
C HIS A 89 13.61 -4.59 -6.76
N ARG A 90 12.27 -4.65 -6.81
CA ARG A 90 11.52 -5.91 -6.67
C ARG A 90 11.83 -6.89 -7.79
N ARG A 91 11.90 -6.44 -9.04
CA ARG A 91 12.31 -7.26 -10.19
C ARG A 91 13.70 -7.85 -9.99
N ALA A 92 14.65 -7.06 -9.50
CA ALA A 92 16.00 -7.54 -9.20
C ALA A 92 16.01 -8.57 -8.07
N LEU A 93 15.17 -8.42 -7.03
CA LEU A 93 15.01 -9.44 -5.99
C LEU A 93 14.45 -10.75 -6.56
N LEU A 94 13.40 -10.69 -7.37
CA LEU A 94 12.82 -11.89 -8.00
C LEU A 94 13.84 -12.63 -8.86
N ALA A 95 14.61 -11.90 -9.68
CA ALA A 95 15.67 -12.50 -10.51
C ALA A 95 16.77 -13.15 -9.65
N ARG A 96 17.15 -12.54 -8.52
CA ARG A 96 18.14 -13.12 -7.60
C ARG A 96 17.66 -14.42 -6.96
N GLU A 97 16.36 -14.55 -6.73
CA GLU A 97 15.73 -15.77 -6.19
C GLU A 97 15.37 -16.78 -7.29
N GLY A 98 15.65 -16.49 -8.57
CA GLY A 98 15.31 -17.35 -9.71
C GLY A 98 13.81 -17.45 -9.99
N LEU A 99 13.04 -16.41 -9.63
CA LEU A 99 11.59 -16.29 -9.82
C LEU A 99 11.23 -15.25 -10.88
N ASP A 100 12.17 -14.91 -11.75
CA ASP A 100 11.92 -14.07 -12.91
C ASP A 100 11.01 -14.77 -13.91
N ILE A 101 9.82 -14.18 -14.08
CA ILE A 101 8.80 -14.50 -15.10
C ILE A 101 8.84 -13.50 -16.25
#